data_AF-A0A4Q3AY50-F1
#
_entry.id   AF-A0A4Q3AY50-F1
#
_cell.length_a   1.000
_cell.length_b   1.000
_cell.length_c   1.000
_cell.angle_alpha   90.00
_cell.angle_beta   90.00
_cell.angle_gamma   90.00
#
_symmetry.space_group_name_H-M   'P 1'
#
loop_
_entity.id
_entity.type
_entity.pdbx_description
1 polymer ?
#
loop_
_entity_poly.entity_id
_entity_poly.type
_entity_poly.pdbx_seq_one_letter_code
_entity_poly.pdbx_strand_id
1 'polypeptide(L)'
;VFFDEFRKRRGYDLKKYLREFDTNDSTDLVARIKSDYRETMADLMLENFSQKFTAWAHSKNALSTNQAHGSPGNLLDLYAAVDIAETETFGSSFFPIPGLRRDSADVQNVDPDPIMMKFPSSAANAIGHKLVSCETFTWLTEHFKTSWAQCKPEVEKIFLSGINHVFYHGTTYSPAEAQWPGWLFYASVNMVPNNSLWPHLKGLNNYITRCQSVLQQGKPDNELMIYWPVYDNWHNSKGKDKPFRIHNIEDWLHGTSFYKNAESLQQKGFSFDFVSDKMISQTYVDNDGLHVTDTGAVYKTLIIPAANYISLSTLDKINSLAQNGATVIFQALPKDIPGLNNLQERRNSFNEILKNIR
;
A
#
# COMPACT_ATOMS: atom_id res chain seq x y z
N VAL A 1 -22.90 8.15 -16.99
CA VAL A 1 -22.03 7.11 -16.39
C VAL A 1 -21.48 7.55 -15.04
N PHE A 2 -20.49 8.44 -14.93
CA PHE A 2 -19.91 8.79 -13.61
C PHE A 2 -20.94 9.37 -12.62
N PHE A 3 -21.74 10.36 -13.04
CA PHE A 3 -22.78 10.94 -12.15
C PHE A 3 -23.79 9.91 -11.66
N ASP A 4 -24.10 8.90 -12.49
CA ASP A 4 -25.05 7.84 -12.15
C ASP A 4 -24.42 6.89 -11.13
N GLU A 5 -23.16 6.50 -11.34
CA GLU A 5 -22.37 5.71 -10.38
C GLU A 5 -22.18 6.44 -9.05
N PHE A 6 -21.82 7.73 -9.09
CA PHE A 6 -21.70 8.55 -7.90
C PHE A 6 -23.02 8.57 -7.11
N ARG A 7 -24.13 8.85 -7.79
CA ARG A 7 -25.46 8.92 -7.14
C ARG A 7 -25.85 7.58 -6.54
N LYS A 8 -25.59 6.47 -7.26
CA LYS A 8 -25.85 5.11 -6.80
C LYS A 8 -25.07 4.77 -5.52
N ARG A 9 -23.81 5.17 -5.43
CA ARG A 9 -22.89 4.78 -4.34
C ARG A 9 -22.93 5.72 -3.14
N ARG A 10 -22.98 7.03 -3.40
CA ARG A 10 -22.90 8.07 -2.35
C ARG A 10 -24.29 8.54 -1.92
N GLY A 11 -25.34 8.23 -2.67
CA GLY A 11 -26.73 8.46 -2.29
C GLY A 11 -27.28 9.86 -2.57
N TYR A 12 -26.54 10.71 -3.30
CA TYR A 12 -26.99 12.04 -3.70
C TYR A 12 -26.47 12.45 -5.08
N ASP A 13 -27.08 13.48 -5.68
CA ASP A 13 -26.73 13.93 -7.02
C ASP A 13 -25.61 14.99 -6.99
N LEU A 14 -24.39 14.61 -7.39
CA LEU A 14 -23.23 15.50 -7.46
C LEU A 14 -23.48 16.72 -8.36
N LYS A 15 -24.39 16.64 -9.35
CA LYS A 15 -24.71 17.77 -10.24
C LYS A 15 -25.24 18.98 -9.47
N LYS A 16 -25.86 18.76 -8.31
CA LYS A 16 -26.37 19.83 -7.44
C LYS A 16 -25.26 20.57 -6.68
N TYR A 17 -24.03 20.05 -6.71
CA TYR A 17 -22.89 20.52 -5.94
C TYR A 17 -21.66 20.82 -6.82
N LEU A 18 -21.85 21.04 -8.13
CA LEU A 18 -20.72 21.27 -9.05
C LEU A 18 -19.93 22.53 -8.71
N ARG A 19 -20.61 23.57 -8.17
CA ARG A 19 -19.94 24.79 -7.73
C ARG A 19 -19.01 24.52 -6.54
N GLU A 20 -19.49 23.79 -5.54
CA GLU A 20 -18.73 23.38 -4.36
C GLU A 20 -17.65 22.35 -4.71
N PHE A 21 -17.87 21.54 -5.74
CA PHE A 21 -16.87 20.58 -6.21
C PHE A 21 -15.70 21.26 -6.93
N ASP A 22 -15.98 22.32 -7.71
CA ASP A 22 -14.97 23.02 -8.52
C ASP A 22 -14.26 24.18 -7.79
N THR A 23 -14.76 24.60 -6.62
CA THR A 23 -14.13 25.68 -5.85
C THR A 23 -12.82 25.26 -5.17
N ASN A 24 -12.01 26.26 -4.85
CA ASN A 24 -10.80 26.15 -4.01
C ASN A 24 -11.06 26.53 -2.55
N ASP A 25 -12.33 26.78 -2.18
CA ASP A 25 -12.70 27.10 -0.80
C ASP A 25 -12.35 25.96 0.15
N SER A 26 -11.86 26.33 1.34
CA SER A 26 -11.44 25.37 2.37
C SER A 26 -12.53 25.15 3.42
N THR A 27 -13.72 24.73 2.97
CA THR A 27 -14.86 24.41 3.85
C THR A 27 -15.04 22.91 4.04
N ASP A 28 -15.65 22.51 5.16
CA ASP A 28 -15.99 21.10 5.45
C ASP A 28 -16.93 20.51 4.39
N LEU A 29 -17.88 21.29 3.87
CA LEU A 29 -18.77 20.89 2.78
C LEU A 29 -17.98 20.47 1.53
N VAL A 30 -17.03 21.31 1.11
CA VAL A 30 -16.17 21.03 -0.05
C VAL A 30 -15.31 19.79 0.17
N ALA A 31 -14.74 19.63 1.37
CA ALA A 31 -13.94 18.46 1.72
C ALA A 31 -14.75 17.16 1.67
N ARG A 32 -16.00 17.16 2.16
CA ARG A 32 -16.92 16.01 2.10
C ARG A 32 -17.26 15.60 0.68
N ILE A 33 -17.65 16.57 -0.14
CA ILE A 33 -18.00 16.31 -1.55
C ILE A 33 -16.80 15.73 -2.30
N LYS A 34 -15.61 16.29 -2.08
CA LYS A 34 -14.36 15.78 -2.69
C LYS A 34 -13.95 14.42 -2.14
N SER A 35 -14.21 14.14 -0.86
CA SER A 35 -14.03 12.81 -0.27
C SER A 35 -14.94 11.77 -0.94
N ASP A 36 -16.24 12.05 -1.06
CA ASP A 36 -17.21 11.18 -1.75
C ASP A 36 -16.85 10.97 -3.23
N TYR A 37 -16.29 12.00 -3.88
CA TYR A 37 -15.78 11.88 -5.25
C TYR A 37 -14.58 10.91 -5.33
N ARG A 38 -13.60 11.06 -4.42
CA ARG A 38 -12.41 10.20 -4.37
C ARG A 38 -12.75 8.75 -4.05
N GLU A 39 -13.67 8.53 -3.11
CA GLU A 39 -14.18 7.20 -2.80
C GLU A 39 -14.89 6.59 -4.02
N THR A 40 -15.68 7.38 -4.76
CA THR A 40 -16.30 6.91 -6.02
C THR A 40 -15.25 6.55 -7.07
N MET A 41 -14.19 7.35 -7.22
CA MET A 41 -13.08 7.02 -8.12
C MET A 41 -12.36 5.73 -7.70
N ALA A 42 -12.13 5.55 -6.40
CA ALA A 42 -11.52 4.36 -5.82
C ALA A 42 -12.36 3.11 -6.13
N ASP A 43 -13.67 3.17 -5.89
CA ASP A 43 -14.61 2.09 -6.18
C ASP A 43 -14.59 1.69 -7.65
N LEU A 44 -14.64 2.68 -8.55
CA LEU A 44 -14.66 2.44 -9.98
C LEU A 44 -13.32 1.85 -10.47
N MET A 45 -12.19 2.32 -9.94
CA MET A 45 -10.88 1.74 -10.25
C MET A 45 -10.82 0.27 -9.82
N LEU A 46 -11.28 -0.02 -8.60
CA LEU A 46 -11.29 -1.37 -8.07
C LEU A 46 -12.19 -2.32 -8.87
N GLU A 47 -13.47 -1.95 -9.02
CA GLU A 47 -14.51 -2.84 -9.55
C GLU A 47 -14.52 -2.93 -11.07
N ASN A 48 -14.19 -1.84 -11.77
CA ASN A 48 -14.28 -1.78 -13.24
C ASN A 48 -12.93 -1.96 -13.92
N PHE A 49 -11.81 -1.73 -13.22
CA PHE A 49 -10.47 -1.94 -13.78
C PHE A 49 -9.77 -3.12 -13.12
N SER A 50 -9.33 -3.01 -11.86
CA SER A 50 -8.44 -4.03 -11.25
C SER A 50 -9.07 -5.42 -11.23
N GLN A 51 -10.29 -5.56 -10.72
CA GLN A 51 -10.98 -6.85 -10.67
C GLN A 51 -11.31 -7.41 -12.07
N LYS A 52 -11.68 -6.54 -13.02
CA LYS A 52 -11.99 -6.96 -14.40
C LYS A 52 -10.74 -7.40 -15.14
N PHE A 53 -9.63 -6.70 -14.94
CA PHE A 53 -8.35 -7.04 -15.54
C PHE A 53 -7.84 -8.39 -15.01
N THR A 54 -7.89 -8.60 -13.69
CA THR A 54 -7.54 -9.90 -13.08
C THR A 54 -8.43 -11.04 -13.62
N ALA A 55 -9.75 -10.86 -13.64
CA ALA A 55 -10.66 -11.86 -14.21
C ALA A 55 -10.38 -12.14 -15.70
N TRP A 56 -10.04 -11.12 -16.48
CA TRP A 56 -9.63 -11.29 -17.87
C TRP A 56 -8.31 -12.05 -17.99
N ALA A 57 -7.30 -11.74 -17.17
CA ALA A 57 -6.02 -12.47 -17.14
C ALA A 57 -6.24 -13.95 -16.82
N HIS A 58 -7.07 -14.26 -15.81
CA HIS A 58 -7.45 -15.64 -15.47
C HIS A 58 -8.13 -16.35 -16.64
N SER A 59 -8.99 -15.67 -17.41
CA SER A 59 -9.61 -16.23 -18.62
C SER A 59 -8.59 -16.62 -19.72
N LYS A 60 -7.35 -16.12 -19.60
CA LYS A 60 -6.21 -16.43 -20.47
C LYS A 60 -5.19 -17.35 -19.82
N ASN A 61 -5.52 -17.96 -18.67
CA ASN A 61 -4.60 -18.76 -17.86
C ASN A 61 -3.33 -17.98 -17.46
N ALA A 62 -3.47 -16.67 -17.24
CA ALA A 62 -2.40 -15.78 -16.80
C ALA A 62 -2.71 -15.21 -15.42
N LEU A 63 -1.67 -14.81 -14.69
CA LEU A 63 -1.77 -14.09 -13.42
C LEU A 63 -1.67 -12.58 -13.67
N SER A 64 -2.27 -11.78 -12.78
CA SER A 64 -2.16 -10.33 -12.76
C SER A 64 -1.16 -9.85 -11.70
N THR A 65 -0.27 -8.95 -12.12
CA THR A 65 0.63 -8.19 -11.22
C THR A 65 0.28 -6.71 -11.33
N ASN A 66 0.28 -5.98 -10.22
CA ASN A 66 -0.02 -4.54 -10.23
C ASN A 66 0.75 -3.75 -9.18
N GLN A 67 1.36 -2.66 -9.67
CA GLN A 67 1.86 -1.55 -8.86
C GLN A 67 0.73 -0.55 -8.62
N ALA A 68 -0.04 -0.74 -7.54
CA ALA A 68 -1.21 0.09 -7.26
C ALA A 68 -0.86 1.51 -6.77
N HIS A 69 0.36 1.72 -6.26
CA HIS A 69 0.80 3.03 -5.78
C HIS A 69 0.72 4.08 -6.90
N GLY A 70 0.30 5.29 -6.54
CA GLY A 70 -0.03 6.37 -7.48
C GLY A 70 -1.45 6.32 -8.06
N SER A 71 -2.18 5.21 -7.89
CA SER A 71 -3.59 5.13 -8.30
C SER A 71 -4.50 6.00 -7.42
N PRO A 72 -5.60 6.56 -7.98
CA PRO A 72 -6.59 7.31 -7.21
C PRO A 72 -7.56 6.37 -6.47
N GLY A 73 -7.05 5.52 -5.59
CA GLY A 73 -7.84 4.56 -4.83
C GLY A 73 -7.16 4.05 -3.55
N ASN A 74 -7.88 3.27 -2.75
CA ASN A 74 -7.32 2.68 -1.54
C ASN A 74 -6.28 1.61 -1.93
N LEU A 75 -5.02 1.83 -1.59
CA LEU A 75 -3.92 0.97 -2.01
C LEU A 75 -4.12 -0.49 -1.57
N LEU A 76 -4.61 -0.72 -0.35
CA LEU A 76 -4.82 -2.07 0.17
C LEU A 76 -5.85 -2.83 -0.65
N ASP A 77 -6.95 -2.17 -1.03
CA ASP A 77 -8.01 -2.78 -1.82
C ASP A 77 -7.55 -3.08 -3.26
N LEU A 78 -6.77 -2.17 -3.84
CA LEU A 78 -6.24 -2.32 -5.20
C LEU A 78 -5.16 -3.40 -5.28
N TYR A 79 -4.29 -3.49 -4.29
CA TYR A 79 -3.30 -4.58 -4.20
C TYR A 79 -3.96 -5.93 -3.95
N ALA A 80 -5.01 -5.98 -3.11
CA ALA A 80 -5.77 -7.20 -2.86
C ALA A 80 -6.56 -7.69 -4.08
N ALA A 81 -6.78 -6.85 -5.09
CA ALA A 81 -7.56 -7.21 -6.28
C ALA A 81 -6.77 -7.95 -7.38
N VAL A 82 -5.47 -8.16 -7.20
CA VAL A 82 -4.56 -8.77 -8.19
C VAL A 82 -3.79 -9.94 -7.59
N ASP A 83 -3.38 -10.91 -8.41
CA ASP A 83 -2.73 -12.13 -7.92
C ASP A 83 -1.40 -11.86 -7.22
N ILE A 84 -0.63 -10.88 -7.72
CA ILE A 84 0.66 -10.49 -7.19
C ILE A 84 0.69 -8.97 -7.01
N ALA A 85 0.60 -8.52 -5.76
CA ALA A 85 0.78 -7.11 -5.43
C ALA A 85 2.26 -6.72 -5.58
N GLU A 86 2.54 -5.62 -6.26
CA GLU A 86 3.92 -5.20 -6.57
C GLU A 86 4.23 -3.81 -6.01
N THR A 87 5.31 -3.67 -5.25
CA THR A 87 5.89 -2.36 -4.90
C THR A 87 7.03 -2.00 -5.85
N GLU A 88 7.63 -0.83 -5.65
CA GLU A 88 8.92 -0.48 -6.24
C GLU A 88 9.89 0.02 -5.17
N THR A 89 11.18 -0.04 -5.49
CA THR A 89 12.23 0.71 -4.76
C THR A 89 12.91 1.68 -5.69
N PHE A 90 12.87 2.96 -5.33
CA PHE A 90 13.55 4.03 -6.05
C PHE A 90 14.70 4.58 -5.23
N GLY A 91 15.88 4.69 -5.84
CA GLY A 91 17.10 5.16 -5.17
C GLY A 91 17.73 4.16 -4.19
N SER A 92 19.00 4.38 -3.86
CA SER A 92 19.73 3.59 -2.87
C SER A 92 19.59 4.18 -1.47
N SER A 93 19.17 3.37 -0.50
CA SER A 93 19.10 3.65 0.93
C SER A 93 20.48 3.83 1.57
N PHE A 94 20.52 4.52 2.72
CA PHE A 94 21.66 4.45 3.62
C PHE A 94 21.64 3.16 4.45
N PHE A 95 22.79 2.50 4.60
CA PHE A 95 22.99 1.46 5.60
C PHE A 95 24.26 1.72 6.39
N PRO A 96 24.24 1.62 7.74
CA PRO A 96 25.41 1.81 8.59
C PRO A 96 26.33 0.58 8.57
N ILE A 97 26.68 0.07 7.38
CA ILE A 97 27.54 -1.09 7.18
C ILE A 97 28.95 -0.57 6.84
N PRO A 98 29.97 -0.81 7.69
CA PRO A 98 31.33 -0.37 7.42
C PRO A 98 31.84 -0.85 6.05
N GLY A 99 32.35 0.09 5.24
CA GLY A 99 32.88 -0.22 3.91
C GLY A 99 31.84 -0.37 2.80
N LEU A 100 30.54 -0.25 3.10
CA LEU A 100 29.51 -0.20 2.07
C LEU A 100 29.61 1.14 1.32
N ARG A 101 29.86 1.10 0.02
CA ARG A 101 29.96 2.29 -0.81
C ARG A 101 28.58 2.91 -1.04
N ARG A 102 28.47 4.23 -0.85
CA ARG A 102 27.36 5.07 -1.30
C ARG A 102 27.97 6.40 -1.76
N ASP A 103 27.98 6.65 -3.06
CA ASP A 103 28.51 7.90 -3.63
C ASP A 103 27.51 9.02 -3.33
N SER A 104 27.98 10.17 -2.83
CA SER A 104 27.11 11.30 -2.53
C SER A 104 26.42 11.86 -3.79
N ALA A 105 27.02 11.69 -4.96
CA ALA A 105 26.41 12.09 -6.23
C ALA A 105 25.24 11.20 -6.65
N ASP A 106 25.18 9.98 -6.11
CA ASP A 106 24.15 8.97 -6.42
C ASP A 106 22.98 9.01 -5.40
N VAL A 107 23.09 9.83 -4.35
CA VAL A 107 22.04 9.97 -3.33
C VAL A 107 20.89 10.81 -3.87
N GLN A 108 19.72 10.18 -3.98
CA GLN A 108 18.47 10.84 -4.33
C GLN A 108 17.74 11.31 -3.06
N ASN A 109 16.85 12.28 -3.20
CA ASN A 109 16.02 12.80 -2.09
C ASN A 109 14.86 11.86 -1.68
N VAL A 110 14.83 10.64 -2.20
CA VAL A 110 13.77 9.66 -1.93
C VAL A 110 14.45 8.36 -1.51
N ASP A 111 14.37 8.02 -0.23
CA ASP A 111 14.78 6.72 0.28
C ASP A 111 13.58 5.75 0.23
N PRO A 112 13.76 4.48 -0.17
CA PRO A 112 12.69 3.48 -0.10
C PRO A 112 12.16 3.34 1.33
N ASP A 113 10.87 3.57 1.53
CA ASP A 113 10.26 3.55 2.86
C ASP A 113 9.69 2.16 3.23
N PRO A 114 10.17 1.52 4.32
CA PRO A 114 9.65 0.23 4.75
C PRO A 114 8.16 0.21 5.03
N ILE A 115 7.60 1.27 5.64
CA ILE A 115 6.19 1.33 6.01
C ILE A 115 5.33 1.40 4.74
N MET A 116 5.73 2.17 3.73
CA MET A 116 5.07 2.16 2.43
C MET A 116 5.14 0.77 1.76
N MET A 117 6.29 0.10 1.80
CA MET A 117 6.44 -1.26 1.25
C MET A 117 5.55 -2.29 1.96
N LYS A 118 5.04 -1.99 3.16
CA LYS A 118 4.07 -2.86 3.84
C LYS A 118 2.67 -2.80 3.25
N PHE A 119 2.28 -1.80 2.46
CA PHE A 119 0.93 -1.78 1.84
C PHE A 119 0.65 -3.02 0.97
N PRO A 120 1.49 -3.37 -0.02
CA PRO A 120 1.24 -4.56 -0.84
C PRO A 120 1.37 -5.86 -0.05
N SER A 121 2.34 -5.98 0.87
CA SER A 121 2.49 -7.20 1.68
C SER A 121 1.31 -7.39 2.64
N SER A 122 0.82 -6.31 3.24
CA SER A 122 -0.37 -6.33 4.10
C SER A 122 -1.61 -6.80 3.35
N ALA A 123 -1.83 -6.25 2.15
CA ALA A 123 -2.96 -6.63 1.32
C ALA A 123 -2.92 -8.12 0.97
N ALA A 124 -1.76 -8.60 0.53
CA ALA A 124 -1.56 -10.00 0.17
C ALA A 124 -1.73 -10.95 1.37
N ASN A 125 -1.12 -10.62 2.51
CA ASN A 125 -1.23 -11.41 3.75
C ASN A 125 -2.68 -11.51 4.22
N ALA A 126 -3.41 -10.40 4.24
CA ALA A 126 -4.80 -10.36 4.70
C ALA A 126 -5.73 -11.26 3.87
N ILE A 127 -5.54 -11.31 2.55
CA ILE A 127 -6.39 -12.11 1.66
C ILE A 127 -5.85 -13.52 1.36
N GLY A 128 -4.61 -13.82 1.74
CA GLY A 128 -3.97 -15.11 1.52
C GLY A 128 -3.24 -15.26 0.18
N HIS A 129 -2.83 -14.16 -0.45
CA HIS A 129 -1.96 -14.23 -1.63
C HIS A 129 -0.55 -14.61 -1.23
N LYS A 130 0.02 -15.59 -1.95
CA LYS A 130 1.33 -16.17 -1.63
C LYS A 130 2.50 -15.27 -2.00
N LEU A 131 2.37 -14.51 -3.09
CA LEU A 131 3.46 -13.76 -3.69
C LEU A 131 3.22 -12.26 -3.57
N VAL A 132 4.27 -11.54 -3.18
CA VAL A 132 4.31 -10.08 -3.15
C VAL A 132 5.62 -9.68 -3.79
N SER A 133 5.53 -8.90 -4.86
CA SER A 133 6.69 -8.55 -5.67
C SER A 133 7.19 -7.13 -5.46
N CYS A 134 8.40 -6.89 -5.96
CA CYS A 134 9.00 -5.57 -5.97
C CYS A 134 9.81 -5.38 -7.24
N GLU A 135 9.53 -4.30 -7.95
CA GLU A 135 10.47 -3.71 -8.90
C GLU A 135 11.68 -3.20 -8.13
N THR A 136 12.83 -3.82 -8.33
CA THR A 136 13.97 -3.76 -7.43
C THR A 136 15.18 -3.15 -8.12
N PHE A 137 15.83 -2.22 -7.42
CA PHE A 137 17.02 -1.47 -7.87
C PHE A 137 16.77 -0.40 -8.96
N THR A 138 15.61 0.26 -8.95
CA THR A 138 15.31 1.40 -9.83
C THR A 138 16.09 2.64 -9.38
N TRP A 139 17.39 2.66 -9.64
CA TRP A 139 18.28 3.73 -9.19
C TRP A 139 18.74 4.62 -10.33
N LEU A 140 18.88 5.91 -10.03
CA LEU A 140 19.46 6.92 -10.90
C LEU A 140 20.91 7.22 -10.47
N THR A 141 21.76 6.20 -10.55
CA THR A 141 23.22 6.25 -10.35
C THR A 141 23.95 6.27 -11.70
N GLU A 142 25.17 5.75 -11.79
CA GLU A 142 25.88 5.46 -13.05
C GLU A 142 25.86 3.95 -13.40
N HIS A 143 25.78 3.62 -14.71
CA HIS A 143 25.53 2.27 -15.24
C HIS A 143 26.53 1.18 -14.86
N PHE A 144 27.77 1.55 -14.61
CA PHE A 144 28.87 0.63 -14.32
C PHE A 144 29.44 0.84 -12.93
N LYS A 145 28.82 1.71 -12.13
CA LYS A 145 29.21 1.92 -10.75
C LYS A 145 28.53 0.97 -9.78
N THR A 146 27.30 0.51 -9.98
CA THR A 146 26.61 -0.30 -8.95
C THR A 146 27.25 -1.67 -8.73
N SER A 147 27.60 -1.99 -7.48
CA SER A 147 28.12 -3.31 -7.11
C SER A 147 27.03 -4.19 -6.48
N TRP A 148 27.13 -5.51 -6.63
CA TRP A 148 26.21 -6.46 -6.00
C TRP A 148 26.23 -6.40 -4.46
N ALA A 149 27.32 -5.90 -3.87
CA ALA A 149 27.40 -5.64 -2.43
C ALA A 149 26.46 -4.51 -1.98
N GLN A 150 26.19 -3.51 -2.83
CA GLN A 150 25.19 -2.46 -2.58
C GLN A 150 23.76 -2.99 -2.72
N CYS A 151 23.54 -3.89 -3.69
CA CYS A 151 22.24 -4.52 -3.91
C CYS A 151 21.77 -5.41 -2.75
N LYS A 152 22.71 -6.08 -2.05
CA LYS A 152 22.38 -7.04 -0.99
C LYS A 152 21.56 -6.45 0.17
N PRO A 153 22.01 -5.40 0.90
CA PRO A 153 21.24 -4.85 2.02
C PRO A 153 19.90 -4.24 1.58
N GLU A 154 19.80 -3.79 0.34
CA GLU A 154 18.57 -3.25 -0.25
C GLU A 154 17.51 -4.33 -0.44
N VAL A 155 17.89 -5.46 -1.05
CA VAL A 155 16.96 -6.58 -1.18
C VAL A 155 16.59 -7.18 0.18
N GLU A 156 17.49 -7.14 1.16
CA GLU A 156 17.17 -7.54 2.54
C GLU A 156 16.14 -6.62 3.19
N LYS A 157 16.25 -5.30 3.01
CA LYS A 157 15.25 -4.33 3.48
C LYS A 157 13.87 -4.56 2.84
N ILE A 158 13.86 -4.88 1.55
CA ILE A 158 12.65 -5.27 0.80
C ILE A 158 12.03 -6.52 1.42
N PHE A 159 12.82 -7.58 1.67
CA PHE A 159 12.34 -8.81 2.32
C PHE A 159 11.80 -8.57 3.74
N LEU A 160 12.48 -7.75 4.53
CA LEU A 160 12.04 -7.39 5.88
C LEU A 160 10.73 -6.58 5.91
N SER A 161 10.32 -6.04 4.76
CA SER A 161 9.03 -5.34 4.59
C SER A 161 7.90 -6.27 4.13
N GLY A 162 8.15 -7.58 4.02
CA GLY A 162 7.17 -8.61 3.67
C GLY A 162 7.13 -8.97 2.19
N ILE A 163 8.03 -8.43 1.37
CA ILE A 163 8.17 -8.82 -0.04
C ILE A 163 8.88 -10.17 -0.12
N ASN A 164 8.48 -11.02 -1.07
CA ASN A 164 9.10 -12.34 -1.24
C ASN A 164 9.37 -12.71 -2.72
N HIS A 165 9.19 -11.79 -3.66
CA HIS A 165 9.39 -12.04 -5.10
C HIS A 165 9.95 -10.82 -5.85
N VAL A 166 11.27 -10.66 -5.91
CA VAL A 166 11.90 -9.47 -6.50
C VAL A 166 12.17 -9.61 -7.99
N PHE A 167 11.99 -8.51 -8.73
CA PHE A 167 12.31 -8.37 -10.15
C PHE A 167 13.31 -7.22 -10.33
N TYR A 168 14.40 -7.45 -11.04
CA TYR A 168 15.39 -6.39 -11.26
C TYR A 168 14.90 -5.39 -12.31
N HIS A 169 15.08 -4.11 -12.03
CA HIS A 169 14.87 -3.02 -12.96
C HIS A 169 16.22 -2.45 -13.45
N GLY A 170 16.74 -2.85 -14.60
CA GLY A 170 16.17 -3.79 -15.58
C GLY A 170 17.23 -4.41 -16.48
N THR A 171 16.79 -5.33 -17.34
CA THR A 171 17.65 -6.02 -18.32
C THR A 171 17.46 -5.42 -19.72
N THR A 172 18.00 -4.22 -19.94
CA THR A 172 17.80 -3.47 -21.20
C THR A 172 18.21 -4.30 -22.41
N TYR A 173 17.29 -4.46 -23.37
CA TYR A 173 17.59 -5.15 -24.63
C TYR A 173 18.64 -4.40 -25.43
N SER A 174 19.60 -5.14 -25.99
CA SER A 174 20.57 -4.63 -26.96
C SER A 174 20.58 -5.55 -28.19
N PRO A 175 20.41 -5.02 -29.42
CA PRO A 175 20.54 -5.83 -30.62
C PRO A 175 21.99 -6.29 -30.85
N ALA A 176 22.20 -7.33 -31.64
CA ALA A 176 23.52 -7.97 -31.81
C ALA A 176 24.58 -7.04 -32.41
N GLU A 177 24.16 -6.09 -33.25
CA GLU A 177 25.00 -5.07 -33.87
C GLU A 177 25.33 -3.89 -32.95
N ALA A 178 24.69 -3.78 -31.78
CA ALA A 178 25.00 -2.72 -30.84
C ALA A 178 26.43 -2.89 -30.31
N GLN A 179 27.25 -1.86 -30.48
CA GLN A 179 28.59 -1.85 -29.91
C GLN A 179 28.51 -1.84 -28.38
N TRP A 180 29.54 -2.38 -27.74
CA TRP A 180 29.67 -2.30 -26.29
C TRP A 180 29.53 -0.84 -25.81
N PRO A 181 28.74 -0.57 -24.75
CA PRO A 181 28.12 -1.53 -23.84
C PRO A 181 26.74 -2.07 -24.25
N GLY A 182 26.21 -1.67 -25.40
CA GLY A 182 24.81 -1.90 -25.78
C GLY A 182 23.94 -0.68 -25.47
N TRP A 183 22.62 -0.87 -25.50
CA TRP A 183 21.66 0.17 -25.12
C TRP A 183 21.55 0.28 -23.61
N LEU A 184 21.48 1.52 -23.14
CA LEU A 184 21.36 1.86 -21.73
C LEU A 184 19.99 2.49 -21.46
N PHE A 185 19.30 2.00 -20.44
CA PHE A 185 18.07 2.61 -19.95
C PHE A 185 18.36 3.71 -18.93
N TYR A 186 17.46 4.67 -18.72
CA TYR A 186 17.77 5.82 -17.84
C TYR A 186 17.99 5.41 -16.38
N ALA A 187 17.23 4.42 -15.88
CA ALA A 187 17.53 3.80 -14.60
C ALA A 187 18.76 2.90 -14.77
N SER A 188 19.77 3.16 -13.96
CA SER A 188 21.14 2.82 -14.32
C SER A 188 21.67 1.56 -13.68
N VAL A 189 20.94 0.87 -12.81
CA VAL A 189 21.37 -0.46 -12.37
C VAL A 189 21.31 -1.44 -13.56
N ASN A 190 22.45 -1.64 -14.19
CA ASN A 190 22.55 -2.26 -15.50
C ASN A 190 22.66 -3.79 -15.40
N MET A 191 21.52 -4.47 -15.22
CA MET A 191 21.46 -5.93 -15.05
C MET A 191 21.50 -6.66 -16.40
N VAL A 192 22.57 -6.49 -17.17
CA VAL A 192 22.73 -7.08 -18.52
C VAL A 192 24.02 -7.90 -18.65
N PRO A 193 24.09 -8.88 -19.58
CA PRO A 193 25.29 -9.68 -19.83
C PRO A 193 26.58 -8.89 -20.10
N ASN A 194 26.45 -7.68 -20.67
CA ASN A 194 27.59 -6.81 -20.99
C ASN A 194 28.16 -6.06 -19.77
N ASN A 195 27.50 -6.12 -18.61
CA ASN A 195 28.01 -5.55 -17.37
C ASN A 195 29.24 -6.35 -16.92
N SER A 196 30.33 -5.66 -16.56
CA SER A 196 31.57 -6.30 -16.09
C SER A 196 31.39 -7.17 -14.85
N LEU A 197 30.33 -6.94 -14.05
CA LEU A 197 29.97 -7.75 -12.89
C LEU A 197 29.05 -8.94 -13.20
N TRP A 198 28.61 -9.12 -14.44
CA TRP A 198 27.70 -10.22 -14.84
C TRP A 198 28.19 -11.62 -14.44
N PRO A 199 29.50 -11.97 -14.57
CA PRO A 199 30.00 -13.27 -14.11
C PRO A 199 29.75 -13.55 -12.61
N HIS A 200 29.57 -12.50 -11.80
CA HIS A 200 29.32 -12.59 -10.36
C HIS A 200 27.82 -12.59 -9.99
N LEU A 201 26.92 -12.33 -10.94
CA LEU A 201 25.47 -12.22 -10.67
C LEU A 201 24.90 -13.49 -10.05
N LYS A 202 25.45 -14.67 -10.39
CA LYS A 202 25.07 -15.95 -9.80
C LYS A 202 25.15 -15.95 -8.27
N GLY A 203 26.09 -15.22 -7.68
CA GLY A 203 26.21 -15.09 -6.22
C GLY A 203 24.99 -14.40 -5.60
N LEU A 204 24.60 -13.25 -6.15
CA LEU A 204 23.43 -12.49 -5.70
C LEU A 204 22.13 -13.27 -5.95
N ASN A 205 21.97 -13.86 -7.14
CA ASN A 205 20.78 -14.63 -7.48
C ASN A 205 20.62 -15.88 -6.61
N ASN A 206 21.71 -16.59 -6.31
CA ASN A 206 21.64 -17.75 -5.41
C ASN A 206 21.21 -17.32 -3.99
N TYR A 207 21.72 -16.19 -3.49
CA TYR A 207 21.31 -15.64 -2.20
C TYR A 207 19.80 -15.34 -2.19
N ILE A 208 19.34 -14.53 -3.15
CA ILE A 208 17.93 -14.15 -3.30
C ILE A 208 17.03 -15.39 -3.45
N THR A 209 17.42 -16.36 -4.29
CA THR A 209 16.66 -17.60 -4.50
C THR A 209 16.46 -18.35 -3.19
N ARG A 210 17.49 -18.45 -2.33
CA ARG A 210 17.38 -19.14 -1.03
C ARG A 210 16.48 -18.37 -0.07
N CYS A 211 16.63 -17.05 0.01
CA CYS A 211 15.77 -16.21 0.86
C CYS A 211 14.30 -16.33 0.43
N GLN A 212 14.00 -16.12 -0.85
CA GLN A 212 12.64 -16.25 -1.38
C GLN A 212 12.09 -17.66 -1.18
N SER A 213 12.90 -18.72 -1.34
CA SER A 213 12.45 -20.09 -1.10
C SER A 213 11.92 -20.28 0.32
N VAL A 214 12.58 -19.68 1.33
CA VAL A 214 12.11 -19.73 2.72
C VAL A 214 10.88 -18.84 2.92
N LEU A 215 10.94 -17.59 2.46
CA LEU A 215 9.87 -16.60 2.63
C LEU A 215 8.56 -17.00 1.93
N GLN A 216 8.63 -17.78 0.85
CA GLN A 216 7.46 -18.28 0.12
C GLN A 216 6.95 -19.65 0.62
N GLN A 217 7.70 -20.35 1.47
CA GLN A 217 7.26 -21.61 2.07
C GLN A 217 6.46 -21.41 3.35
N GLY A 218 6.76 -20.35 4.09
CA GLY A 218 6.07 -20.00 5.33
C GLY A 218 4.69 -19.38 5.12
N LYS A 219 4.02 -19.12 6.24
CA LYS A 219 2.86 -18.23 6.33
C LYS A 219 3.27 -16.97 7.09
N PRO A 220 2.66 -15.80 6.79
CA PRO A 220 2.87 -14.60 7.59
C PRO A 220 2.43 -14.84 9.04
N ASP A 221 3.24 -14.34 9.99
CA ASP A 221 3.00 -14.42 11.44
C ASP A 221 2.95 -13.00 12.04
N ASN A 222 2.15 -12.14 11.41
CA ASN A 222 1.91 -10.77 11.86
C ASN A 222 0.86 -10.79 12.97
N GLU A 223 1.22 -10.39 14.19
CA GLU A 223 0.28 -10.45 15.33
C GLU A 223 -0.75 -9.32 15.32
N LEU A 224 -0.41 -8.19 14.69
CA LEU A 224 -1.22 -6.98 14.72
C LEU A 224 -1.80 -6.66 13.35
N MET A 225 -3.05 -6.21 13.38
CA MET A 225 -3.74 -5.62 12.25
C MET A 225 -3.89 -4.13 12.54
N ILE A 226 -3.41 -3.24 11.67
CA ILE A 226 -3.49 -1.78 11.86
C ILE A 226 -4.44 -1.18 10.81
N TYR A 227 -5.49 -0.52 11.25
CA TYR A 227 -6.41 0.16 10.34
C TYR A 227 -5.72 1.31 9.61
N TRP A 228 -5.83 1.35 8.28
CA TRP A 228 -5.40 2.47 7.45
C TRP A 228 -6.54 3.51 7.30
N PRO A 229 -6.46 4.69 7.97
CA PRO A 229 -7.51 5.69 7.93
C PRO A 229 -7.49 6.52 6.64
N VAL A 230 -7.87 5.90 5.51
CA VAL A 230 -7.80 6.53 4.17
C VAL A 230 -8.59 7.84 4.09
N TYR A 231 -9.68 7.98 4.86
CA TYR A 231 -10.49 9.18 4.89
C TYR A 231 -9.79 10.41 5.47
N ASP A 232 -8.77 10.25 6.30
CA ASP A 232 -7.94 11.39 6.75
C ASP A 232 -7.17 12.02 5.57
N ASN A 233 -6.92 11.24 4.51
CA ASN A 233 -6.36 11.74 3.26
C ASN A 233 -7.42 12.27 2.29
N TRP A 234 -8.57 11.60 2.19
CA TRP A 234 -9.63 11.97 1.25
C TRP A 234 -10.51 13.13 1.72
N HIS A 235 -10.65 13.38 3.03
CA HIS A 235 -11.35 14.54 3.58
C HIS A 235 -10.48 15.79 3.51
N ASN A 236 -10.24 16.25 2.29
CA ASN A 236 -9.40 17.40 1.99
C ASN A 236 -10.04 18.27 0.91
N SER A 237 -10.22 19.56 1.17
CA SER A 237 -10.83 20.50 0.22
C SER A 237 -9.95 20.82 -0.99
N LYS A 238 -8.65 20.54 -0.95
CA LYS A 238 -7.70 20.87 -2.02
C LYS A 238 -7.61 19.75 -3.07
N GLY A 239 -7.58 20.15 -4.34
CA GLY A 239 -7.48 19.23 -5.49
C GLY A 239 -8.74 18.37 -5.66
N LYS A 240 -8.88 17.72 -6.82
CA LYS A 240 -9.94 16.71 -7.04
C LYS A 240 -9.39 15.31 -6.78
N ASP A 241 -8.19 15.06 -7.30
CA ASP A 241 -7.50 13.79 -7.14
C ASP A 241 -6.60 13.79 -5.90
N LYS A 242 -6.42 12.59 -5.32
CA LYS A 242 -5.47 12.34 -4.22
C LYS A 242 -4.76 11.01 -4.49
N PRO A 243 -3.81 10.98 -5.44
CA PRO A 243 -3.04 9.76 -5.73
C PRO A 243 -2.04 9.49 -4.61
N PHE A 244 -1.93 8.23 -4.16
CA PHE A 244 -0.97 7.82 -3.15
C PHE A 244 0.36 7.40 -3.79
N ARG A 245 1.12 8.40 -4.24
CA ARG A 245 2.40 8.19 -4.95
C ARG A 245 3.51 7.77 -4.00
N ILE A 246 4.32 6.79 -4.39
CA ILE A 246 5.46 6.31 -3.60
C ILE A 246 6.62 7.32 -3.54
N HIS A 247 6.76 8.18 -4.55
CA HIS A 247 7.79 9.24 -4.60
C HIS A 247 7.41 10.52 -3.80
N ASN A 248 6.18 10.59 -3.27
CA ASN A 248 5.67 11.75 -2.52
C ASN A 248 4.93 11.32 -1.25
N ILE A 249 5.47 10.32 -0.54
CA ILE A 249 4.89 9.81 0.72
C ILE A 249 4.79 10.87 1.81
N GLU A 250 5.58 11.94 1.72
CA GLU A 250 5.48 13.14 2.55
C GLU A 250 4.07 13.77 2.53
N ASP A 251 3.37 13.70 1.39
CA ASP A 251 2.11 14.40 1.16
C ASP A 251 0.88 13.67 1.74
N TRP A 252 1.03 12.40 2.10
CA TRP A 252 -0.11 11.54 2.44
C TRP A 252 0.15 10.50 3.54
N LEU A 253 1.42 10.11 3.75
CA LEU A 253 1.80 9.07 4.69
C LEU A 253 2.63 9.62 5.86
N HIS A 254 3.74 10.31 5.57
CA HIS A 254 4.59 10.84 6.64
C HIS A 254 3.86 11.87 7.48
N GLY A 255 4.24 11.95 8.77
CA GLY A 255 3.63 12.86 9.73
C GLY A 255 2.26 12.42 10.27
N THR A 256 1.56 11.49 9.59
CA THR A 256 0.28 10.92 10.05
C THR A 256 0.46 10.14 11.36
N SER A 257 -0.61 10.07 12.16
CA SER A 257 -0.63 9.22 13.37
C SER A 257 -0.42 7.75 13.01
N PHE A 258 -0.99 7.30 11.88
CA PHE A 258 -0.82 5.95 11.35
C PHE A 258 0.67 5.62 11.12
N TYR A 259 1.39 6.46 10.37
CA TYR A 259 2.79 6.21 10.06
C TYR A 259 3.65 6.17 11.33
N LYS A 260 3.49 7.16 12.22
CA LYS A 260 4.23 7.22 13.49
C LYS A 260 3.95 6.01 14.39
N ASN A 261 2.70 5.52 14.38
CA ASN A 261 2.31 4.34 15.14
C ASN A 261 2.97 3.07 14.57
N ALA A 262 2.87 2.86 13.26
CA ALA A 262 3.48 1.73 12.57
C ALA A 262 5.02 1.72 12.74
N GLU A 263 5.68 2.87 12.57
CA GLU A 263 7.11 3.02 12.78
C GLU A 263 7.51 2.71 14.23
N SER A 264 6.78 3.24 15.21
CA SER A 264 7.05 2.98 16.63
C SER A 264 6.88 1.50 17.00
N LEU A 265 5.86 0.83 16.45
CA LEU A 265 5.64 -0.60 16.66
C LEU A 265 6.76 -1.43 16.01
N GLN A 266 7.17 -1.08 14.79
CA GLN A 266 8.26 -1.76 14.09
C GLN A 266 9.58 -1.64 14.85
N GLN A 267 9.90 -0.45 15.38
CA GLN A 267 11.09 -0.21 16.20
C GLN A 267 11.10 -1.00 17.52
N LYS A 268 9.91 -1.35 18.04
CA LYS A 268 9.73 -2.20 19.22
C LYS A 268 9.73 -3.69 18.90
N GLY A 269 9.85 -4.06 17.63
CA GLY A 269 9.92 -5.46 17.19
C GLY A 269 8.57 -6.11 16.88
N PHE A 270 7.47 -5.33 16.81
CA PHE A 270 6.17 -5.87 16.41
C PHE A 270 6.08 -6.05 14.89
N SER A 271 5.52 -7.19 14.50
CA SER A 271 5.09 -7.51 13.14
C SER A 271 3.61 -7.14 12.99
N PHE A 272 3.21 -6.66 11.80
CA PHE A 272 1.86 -6.15 11.56
C PHE A 272 1.51 -6.10 10.08
N ASP A 273 0.22 -6.14 9.77
CA ASP A 273 -0.32 -5.80 8.46
C ASP A 273 -1.33 -4.65 8.57
N PHE A 274 -1.50 -3.90 7.50
CA PHE A 274 -2.52 -2.87 7.36
C PHE A 274 -3.82 -3.42 6.78
N VAL A 275 -4.95 -2.86 7.22
CA VAL A 275 -6.28 -3.20 6.67
C VAL A 275 -7.09 -1.97 6.31
N SER A 276 -7.85 -2.10 5.22
CA SER A 276 -8.80 -1.10 4.74
C SER A 276 -10.17 -1.25 5.42
N ASP A 277 -11.04 -0.26 5.23
CA ASP A 277 -12.46 -0.36 5.56
C ASP A 277 -13.12 -1.61 4.97
N LYS A 278 -12.80 -1.94 3.72
CA LYS A 278 -13.35 -3.12 3.04
C LYS A 278 -12.87 -4.41 3.70
N MET A 279 -11.58 -4.53 4.02
CA MET A 279 -11.05 -5.69 4.72
C MET A 279 -11.67 -5.84 6.11
N ILE A 280 -11.82 -4.73 6.86
CA ILE A 280 -12.51 -4.73 8.16
C ILE A 280 -13.95 -5.22 8.02
N SER A 281 -14.68 -4.80 6.97
CA SER A 281 -16.05 -5.25 6.73
C SER A 281 -16.16 -6.78 6.57
N GLN A 282 -15.12 -7.40 6.03
CA GLN A 282 -15.01 -8.85 5.81
C GLN A 282 -14.47 -9.59 7.03
N THR A 283 -13.82 -8.88 7.97
CA THR A 283 -13.19 -9.50 9.12
C THR A 283 -14.18 -10.23 10.00
N TYR A 284 -13.79 -11.39 10.51
CA TYR A 284 -14.47 -12.11 11.59
C TYR A 284 -13.44 -12.53 12.65
N VAL A 285 -13.95 -12.96 13.80
CA VAL A 285 -13.12 -13.43 14.92
C VAL A 285 -13.55 -14.85 15.29
N ASP A 286 -12.57 -15.71 15.53
CA ASP A 286 -12.75 -17.06 16.07
C ASP A 286 -11.76 -17.33 17.21
N ASN A 287 -11.54 -18.60 17.56
CA ASN A 287 -10.64 -18.98 18.65
C ASN A 287 -9.15 -18.72 18.35
N ASP A 288 -8.76 -18.65 17.08
CA ASP A 288 -7.38 -18.44 16.66
C ASP A 288 -7.06 -16.95 16.50
N GLY A 289 -8.06 -16.13 16.17
CA GLY A 289 -7.93 -14.68 16.16
C GLY A 289 -8.86 -13.99 15.17
N LEU A 290 -8.42 -12.84 14.67
CA LEU A 290 -9.05 -12.04 13.63
C LEU A 290 -8.60 -12.52 12.25
N HIS A 291 -9.56 -12.72 11.34
CA HIS A 291 -9.33 -13.18 9.98
C HIS A 291 -10.05 -12.27 9.00
N VAL A 292 -9.40 -11.87 7.91
CA VAL A 292 -10.09 -11.21 6.78
C VAL A 292 -10.66 -12.24 5.80
N THR A 293 -9.96 -13.36 5.61
CA THR A 293 -10.37 -14.52 4.79
C THR A 293 -9.86 -15.81 5.44
N ASP A 294 -10.46 -16.95 5.13
CA ASP A 294 -10.02 -18.27 5.65
C ASP A 294 -8.59 -18.65 5.22
N THR A 295 -8.10 -18.07 4.11
CA THR A 295 -6.76 -18.33 3.56
C THR A 295 -5.72 -17.29 3.97
N GLY A 296 -6.16 -16.21 4.61
CA GLY A 296 -5.32 -15.09 5.03
C GLY A 296 -4.50 -15.35 6.28
N ALA A 297 -3.76 -14.33 6.69
CA ALA A 297 -3.09 -14.28 7.97
C ALA A 297 -4.11 -14.16 9.12
N VAL A 298 -3.70 -14.62 10.30
CA VAL A 298 -4.48 -14.55 11.54
C VAL A 298 -3.86 -13.50 12.45
N TYR A 299 -4.67 -12.58 12.97
CA TYR A 299 -4.21 -11.48 13.81
C TYR A 299 -4.76 -11.60 15.22
N LYS A 300 -3.99 -11.20 16.22
CA LYS A 300 -4.43 -11.21 17.63
C LYS A 300 -5.14 -9.93 18.03
N THR A 301 -4.76 -8.79 17.44
CA THR A 301 -5.24 -7.47 17.86
C THR A 301 -5.45 -6.54 16.66
N LEU A 302 -6.57 -5.81 16.67
CA LEU A 302 -6.83 -4.70 15.77
C LEU A 302 -6.45 -3.37 16.43
N ILE A 303 -5.47 -2.67 15.86
CA ILE A 303 -5.04 -1.34 16.27
C ILE A 303 -5.75 -0.30 15.38
N ILE A 304 -6.45 0.63 16.02
CA ILE A 304 -7.02 1.80 15.38
C ILE A 304 -6.14 3.01 15.72
N PRO A 305 -5.30 3.49 14.79
CA PRO A 305 -4.49 4.69 15.03
C PRO A 305 -5.41 5.90 15.20
N ALA A 306 -4.87 6.98 15.76
CA ALA A 306 -5.63 8.22 15.92
C ALA A 306 -6.05 8.78 14.54
N ALA A 307 -7.32 8.62 14.22
CA ALA A 307 -7.94 9.05 12.96
C ALA A 307 -8.92 10.20 13.21
N ASN A 308 -9.06 11.11 12.25
CA ASN A 308 -10.10 12.13 12.30
C ASN A 308 -11.42 11.58 11.77
N TYR A 309 -11.36 10.78 10.69
CA TYR A 309 -12.52 10.26 9.99
C TYR A 309 -12.49 8.73 9.89
N ILE A 310 -13.60 8.10 10.24
CA ILE A 310 -13.86 6.68 9.97
C ILE A 310 -15.29 6.53 9.47
N SER A 311 -15.54 5.61 8.54
CA SER A 311 -16.92 5.38 8.07
C SER A 311 -17.77 4.81 9.22
N LEU A 312 -19.07 5.16 9.22
CA LEU A 312 -20.02 4.64 10.22
C LEU A 312 -20.06 3.10 10.19
N SER A 313 -20.08 2.50 9.01
CA SER A 313 -20.07 1.05 8.83
C SER A 313 -18.78 0.40 9.34
N THR A 314 -17.63 1.04 9.15
CA THR A 314 -16.35 0.55 9.66
C THR A 314 -16.32 0.59 11.18
N LEU A 315 -16.76 1.69 11.79
CA LEU A 315 -16.83 1.81 13.25
C LEU A 315 -17.80 0.78 13.85
N ASP A 316 -18.99 0.61 13.25
CA ASP A 316 -19.97 -0.38 13.69
C ASP A 316 -19.41 -1.80 13.61
N LYS A 317 -18.72 -2.13 12.52
CA LYS A 317 -18.05 -3.41 12.36
C LYS A 317 -16.94 -3.63 13.39
N ILE A 318 -16.12 -2.62 13.67
CA ILE A 318 -15.09 -2.69 14.71
C ILE A 318 -15.72 -2.96 16.09
N ASN A 319 -16.80 -2.26 16.42
CA ASN A 319 -17.54 -2.48 17.66
C ASN A 319 -18.12 -3.91 17.73
N SER A 320 -18.68 -4.41 16.63
CA SER A 320 -19.15 -5.79 16.52
C SER A 320 -18.03 -6.81 16.72
N LEU A 321 -16.85 -6.60 16.14
CA LEU A 321 -15.69 -7.48 16.36
C LEU A 321 -15.30 -7.52 17.85
N ALA A 322 -15.24 -6.37 18.51
CA ALA A 322 -14.94 -6.29 19.94
C ALA A 322 -15.98 -7.03 20.79
N GLN A 323 -17.27 -6.87 20.49
CA GLN A 323 -18.36 -7.59 21.16
C GLN A 323 -18.29 -9.11 20.97
N ASN A 324 -17.71 -9.57 19.86
CA ASN A 324 -17.48 -10.97 19.56
C ASN A 324 -16.13 -11.50 20.06
N GLY A 325 -15.40 -10.74 20.90
CA GLY A 325 -14.19 -11.19 21.59
C GLY A 325 -12.88 -10.76 20.95
N ALA A 326 -12.90 -9.97 19.87
CA ALA A 326 -11.66 -9.41 19.32
C ALA A 326 -11.04 -8.38 20.27
N THR A 327 -9.71 -8.40 20.39
CA THR A 327 -8.99 -7.30 21.05
C THR A 327 -8.84 -6.14 20.09
N VAL A 328 -9.44 -5.00 20.43
CA VAL A 328 -9.35 -3.76 19.66
C VAL A 328 -8.73 -2.67 20.53
N ILE A 329 -7.69 -2.00 20.03
CA ILE A 329 -7.01 -0.91 20.74
C ILE A 329 -7.15 0.37 19.92
N PHE A 330 -7.87 1.34 20.47
CA PHE A 330 -7.91 2.70 19.91
C PHE A 330 -6.79 3.54 20.50
N GLN A 331 -5.94 4.12 19.65
CA GLN A 331 -4.99 5.14 20.07
C GLN A 331 -5.71 6.44 20.50
N ALA A 332 -6.80 6.77 19.78
CA ALA A 332 -7.76 7.79 20.14
C ALA A 332 -9.09 7.46 19.46
N LEU A 333 -10.21 7.89 20.05
CA LEU A 333 -11.51 7.77 19.39
C LEU A 333 -11.56 8.69 18.15
N PRO A 334 -12.16 8.22 17.03
CA PRO A 334 -12.30 9.02 15.83
C PRO A 334 -13.22 10.21 16.07
N LYS A 335 -12.98 11.32 15.36
CA LYS A 335 -13.67 12.59 15.63
C LYS A 335 -14.99 12.73 14.89
N ASP A 336 -15.09 12.19 13.68
CA ASP A 336 -16.25 12.37 12.79
C ASP A 336 -16.32 11.27 11.71
N ILE A 337 -17.35 11.33 10.87
CA ILE A 337 -17.56 10.47 9.71
C ILE A 337 -17.27 11.19 8.39
N PRO A 338 -16.86 10.47 7.33
CA PRO A 338 -16.68 11.02 6.00
C PRO A 338 -18.02 11.18 5.23
N GLY A 339 -17.95 11.95 4.14
CA GLY A 339 -19.02 12.09 3.15
C GLY A 339 -20.16 13.02 3.57
N LEU A 340 -21.01 13.38 2.61
CA LEU A 340 -22.05 14.41 2.75
C LEU A 340 -23.46 13.84 3.03
N ASN A 341 -23.80 12.70 2.45
CA ASN A 341 -25.19 12.22 2.47
C ASN A 341 -25.69 11.95 3.89
N ASN A 342 -26.92 12.33 4.21
CA ASN A 342 -27.56 12.14 5.53
C ASN A 342 -26.64 12.42 6.73
N LEU A 343 -25.79 13.45 6.62
CA LEU A 343 -24.65 13.66 7.53
C LEU A 343 -25.07 13.73 9.00
N GLN A 344 -26.11 14.49 9.32
CA GLN A 344 -26.51 14.69 10.72
C GLN A 344 -27.04 13.40 11.35
N GLU A 345 -27.83 12.63 10.61
CA GLU A 345 -28.34 11.33 11.07
C GLU A 345 -27.19 10.34 11.31
N ARG A 346 -26.29 10.20 10.32
CA ARG A 346 -25.12 9.31 10.47
C ARG A 346 -24.19 9.75 11.61
N ARG A 347 -24.02 11.05 11.84
CA ARG A 347 -23.25 11.58 12.99
C ARG A 347 -23.91 11.23 14.33
N ASN A 348 -25.24 11.29 14.40
CA ASN A 348 -25.95 10.89 15.61
C ASN A 348 -25.69 9.40 15.91
N SER A 349 -25.86 8.52 14.91
CA SER A 349 -25.54 7.09 15.05
C SER A 349 -24.08 6.84 15.42
N PHE A 350 -23.15 7.55 14.79
CA PHE A 350 -21.72 7.47 15.09
C PHE A 350 -21.42 7.81 16.56
N ASN A 351 -21.99 8.91 17.07
CA ASN A 351 -21.81 9.32 18.46
C ASN A 351 -22.43 8.33 19.45
N GLU A 352 -23.55 7.69 19.10
CA GLU A 352 -24.13 6.63 19.94
C GLU A 352 -23.22 5.40 20.00
N ILE A 353 -22.58 5.01 18.89
CA ILE A 353 -21.60 3.91 18.92
C ILE A 353 -20.39 4.29 19.79
N LEU A 354 -19.83 5.50 19.62
CA LEU A 354 -18.68 5.95 20.40
C LEU A 354 -18.92 5.93 21.92
N LYS A 355 -20.14 6.24 22.38
CA LYS A 355 -20.50 6.16 23.81
C LYS A 355 -20.45 4.73 24.37
N ASN A 356 -20.58 3.73 23.51
CA ASN A 356 -20.61 2.31 23.88
C ASN A 356 -19.22 1.65 23.80
N ILE A 357 -18.24 2.31 23.18
CA ILE A 357 -16.85 1.86 23.18
C ILE A 357 -16.26 2.14 24.57
N ARG A 358 -15.77 1.09 25.23
CA ARG A 358 -15.21 1.14 26.59
C ARG A 358 -13.70 1.15 26.60
#